data_AF-A0A8T1XY13-F1
#
_entry.id   AF-A0A8T1XY13-F1
#
_cell.length_a   1.000
_cell.length_b   1.000
_cell.length_c   1.000
_cell.angle_alpha   90.00
_cell.angle_beta   90.00
_cell.angle_gamma   90.00
#
_symmetry.space_group_name_H-M   'P 1'
#
loop_
_entity.id
_entity.type
_entity.pdbx_description
1 polymer ?
#
loop_
_entity_poly.entity_id
_entity_poly.type
_entity_poly.pdbx_seq_one_letter_code
_entity_poly.pdbx_strand_id
1 'polypeptide(L)'
;MAATSSSPPCNISVPSLLLRQPSCTILKVFGLLPPTSRSNRKLGRLTVTRSNLAQDFLGDFGARDPYPEEIASQFGDKVLGCQSTEHKILIPNASVLSLSQLQCSPVSPSQPPLSADDARTLLHKVLGWSIVEDEAGGLKIRCMWKVRDSECGVELINRINKVAEASGHYPSLHVESPTQVRAELSTTSIGGLSMNDFIMAAKIDDIKTSDLSPRKRAWA
;
A
#
# COMPACT_ATOMS: atom_id res chain seq x y z
N MET A 1 -17.54 -65.58 -14.19
CA MET A 1 -18.91 -65.12 -13.90
C MET A 1 -18.83 -64.00 -12.89
N ALA A 2 -19.58 -62.92 -13.13
CA ALA A 2 -19.84 -61.75 -12.27
C ALA A 2 -18.65 -60.81 -12.00
N ALA A 3 -18.76 -59.48 -12.05
CA ALA A 3 -19.84 -58.59 -12.45
C ALA A 3 -19.22 -57.25 -12.88
N THR A 4 -19.68 -56.73 -14.00
CA THR A 4 -19.52 -55.35 -14.45
C THR A 4 -20.32 -54.41 -13.55
N SER A 5 -19.77 -53.29 -13.11
CA SER A 5 -20.58 -52.15 -12.65
C SER A 5 -20.13 -50.88 -13.37
N SER A 6 -21.06 -50.40 -14.20
CA SER A 6 -21.03 -49.15 -14.93
C SER A 6 -21.66 -48.06 -14.05
N SER A 7 -21.15 -46.84 -14.16
CA SER A 7 -21.79 -45.64 -13.60
C SER A 7 -21.85 -44.57 -14.70
N PRO A 8 -23.03 -44.06 -15.09
CA PRO A 8 -23.18 -42.97 -16.06
C PRO A 8 -23.27 -41.59 -15.36
N PRO A 9 -23.30 -40.47 -16.12
CA PRO A 9 -22.68 -39.20 -15.74
C PRO A 9 -23.64 -38.23 -15.04
N CYS A 10 -23.09 -37.37 -14.17
CA CYS A 10 -23.82 -36.21 -13.64
C CYS A 10 -23.53 -34.99 -14.52
N ASN A 11 -24.48 -34.71 -15.42
CA ASN A 11 -24.48 -33.55 -16.30
C ASN A 11 -25.29 -32.45 -15.61
N ILE A 12 -24.62 -31.46 -15.01
CA ILE A 12 -25.29 -30.30 -14.41
C ILE A 12 -25.24 -29.15 -15.42
N SER A 13 -26.35 -28.98 -16.12
CA SER A 13 -26.65 -27.79 -16.91
C SER A 13 -27.05 -26.66 -15.96
N VAL A 14 -26.29 -25.56 -15.95
CA VAL A 14 -26.62 -24.33 -15.22
C VAL A 14 -27.17 -23.33 -16.23
N PRO A 15 -28.39 -22.80 -16.05
CA PRO A 15 -28.95 -21.84 -17.00
C PRO A 15 -28.30 -20.47 -16.84
N SER A 16 -27.89 -19.90 -17.98
CA SER A 16 -27.45 -18.52 -18.14
C SER A 16 -28.51 -17.54 -17.66
N LEU A 17 -28.28 -16.91 -16.51
CA LEU A 17 -29.02 -15.73 -16.06
C LEU A 17 -28.28 -14.48 -16.54
N LEU A 18 -28.81 -13.89 -17.61
CA LEU A 18 -28.48 -12.56 -18.10
C LEU A 18 -28.89 -11.51 -17.04
N LEU A 19 -27.93 -11.04 -16.24
CA LEU A 19 -28.11 -9.82 -15.46
C LEU A 19 -27.82 -8.61 -16.36
N ARG A 20 -28.89 -7.98 -16.85
CA ARG A 20 -28.88 -6.64 -17.43
C ARG A 20 -28.36 -5.65 -16.37
N GLN A 21 -27.26 -4.98 -16.67
CA GLN A 21 -26.84 -3.77 -15.96
C GLN A 21 -27.74 -2.60 -16.38
N PRO A 22 -28.26 -1.76 -15.46
CA PRO A 22 -28.83 -0.48 -15.81
C PRO A 22 -27.73 0.57 -16.05
N SER A 23 -27.97 1.45 -17.03
CA SER A 23 -27.12 2.58 -17.39
C SER A 23 -27.04 3.61 -16.27
N CYS A 24 -25.86 3.80 -15.67
CA CYS A 24 -25.59 4.93 -14.79
C CYS A 24 -25.41 6.21 -15.63
N THR A 25 -26.39 7.10 -15.50
CA THR A 25 -26.36 8.43 -16.12
C THR A 25 -25.50 9.35 -15.25
N ILE A 26 -24.45 9.92 -15.85
CA ILE A 26 -23.59 10.94 -15.25
C ILE A 26 -24.42 12.22 -15.00
N LEU A 27 -24.65 12.56 -13.74
CA LEU A 27 -25.08 13.90 -13.34
C LEU A 27 -23.84 14.79 -13.21
N LYS A 28 -23.76 15.80 -14.08
CA LYS A 28 -22.81 16.91 -13.98
C LYS A 28 -23.18 17.78 -12.78
N VAL A 29 -22.39 17.75 -11.71
CA VAL A 29 -22.44 18.76 -10.65
C VAL A 29 -21.56 19.93 -11.09
N PHE A 30 -22.21 21.06 -11.38
CA PHE A 30 -21.56 22.34 -11.65
C PHE A 30 -20.84 22.84 -10.39
N GLY A 31 -19.62 23.34 -10.58
CA GLY A 31 -18.73 23.80 -9.51
C GLY A 31 -19.24 25.03 -8.78
N LEU A 32 -18.98 25.04 -7.47
CA LEU A 32 -18.89 26.25 -6.67
C LEU A 32 -17.53 26.21 -5.96
N LEU A 33 -16.70 27.23 -6.23
CA LEU A 33 -15.44 27.46 -5.55
C LEU A 33 -15.69 27.69 -4.04
N PRO A 34 -14.80 27.21 -3.15
CA PRO A 34 -14.86 27.57 -1.75
C PRO A 34 -14.38 29.03 -1.55
N PRO A 35 -15.01 29.82 -0.65
CA PRO A 35 -14.51 31.14 -0.31
C PRO A 35 -13.25 31.01 0.54
N THR A 36 -12.20 31.73 0.13
CA THR A 36 -10.96 31.91 0.88
C THR A 36 -11.20 32.85 2.06
N SER A 37 -11.34 32.30 3.28
CA SER A 37 -11.33 33.09 4.52
C SER A 37 -9.97 33.00 5.18
N ARG A 38 -9.17 34.06 5.03
CA ARG A 38 -7.87 34.26 5.67
C ARG A 38 -8.11 34.71 7.12
N SER A 39 -8.19 33.77 8.06
CA SER A 39 -8.32 34.09 9.49
C SER A 39 -6.95 34.13 10.16
N ASN A 40 -6.46 35.34 10.40
CA ASN A 40 -5.24 35.59 11.17
C ASN A 40 -5.60 35.52 12.66
N ARG A 41 -5.50 34.35 13.30
CA ARG A 41 -5.72 34.23 14.75
C ARG A 41 -4.37 34.22 15.46
N LYS A 42 -3.99 35.36 16.03
CA LYS A 42 -3.06 35.41 17.16
C LYS A 42 -3.67 34.54 18.26
N LEU A 43 -2.96 33.48 18.65
CA LEU A 43 -3.33 32.62 19.76
C LEU A 43 -3.09 33.38 21.07
N GLY A 44 -4.07 34.20 21.46
CA GLY A 44 -4.15 34.73 22.81
C GLY A 44 -4.44 33.59 23.77
N ARG A 45 -3.61 33.45 24.79
CA ARG A 45 -3.78 32.51 25.91
C ARG A 45 -5.20 32.67 26.48
N LEU A 46 -6.05 31.67 26.28
CA LEU A 46 -7.38 31.61 26.87
C LEU A 46 -7.23 31.32 28.36
N THR A 47 -7.29 32.38 29.18
CA THR A 47 -7.43 32.25 30.62
C THR A 47 -8.91 32.02 30.93
N VAL A 48 -9.29 30.79 31.23
CA VAL A 48 -10.63 30.49 31.74
C VAL A 48 -10.66 30.90 33.22
N THR A 49 -11.27 32.04 33.52
CA THR A 49 -11.65 32.41 34.88
C THR A 49 -13.07 31.88 35.12
N ARG A 50 -13.22 30.96 36.08
CA ARG A 50 -14.54 30.54 36.56
C ARG A 50 -15.09 31.63 37.48
N SER A 51 -16.12 32.34 37.05
CA SER A 51 -16.91 33.20 37.93
C SER A 51 -17.83 32.31 38.78
N ASN A 52 -17.69 32.42 40.09
CA ASN A 52 -18.35 31.55 41.09
C ASN A 52 -19.82 31.92 41.35
N LEU A 53 -20.57 32.35 40.33
CA LEU A 53 -21.96 32.81 40.46
C LEU A 53 -22.67 32.64 39.11
N ALA A 54 -23.15 31.43 38.82
CA ALA A 54 -24.18 31.21 37.81
C ALA A 54 -25.10 30.12 38.35
N GLN A 55 -26.34 30.49 38.64
CA GLN A 55 -27.41 29.53 38.93
C GLN A 55 -27.55 28.61 37.72
N ASP A 56 -27.48 27.31 38.01
CA ASP A 56 -27.50 26.20 37.07
C ASP A 56 -28.83 26.13 36.31
N PHE A 57 -28.88 26.77 35.13
CA PHE A 57 -30.06 26.73 34.25
C PHE A 57 -30.13 25.45 33.38
N LEU A 58 -29.13 24.58 33.46
CA LEU A 58 -29.08 23.31 32.75
C LEU A 58 -28.64 22.23 33.75
N GLY A 59 -29.60 21.73 34.52
CA GLY A 59 -29.36 20.75 35.58
C GLY A 59 -28.50 19.58 35.13
N ASP A 60 -27.75 19.03 36.07
CA ASP A 60 -26.97 17.79 36.06
C ASP A 60 -26.96 17.01 34.74
N PHE A 61 -26.20 17.51 33.75
CA PHE A 61 -25.97 16.80 32.51
C PHE A 61 -24.89 15.75 32.71
N GLY A 62 -25.29 14.62 33.29
CA GLY A 62 -24.76 13.30 32.95
C GLY A 62 -23.44 12.88 33.60
N ALA A 63 -22.99 13.55 34.66
CA ALA A 63 -21.95 12.99 35.51
C ALA A 63 -22.61 12.10 36.56
N ARG A 64 -22.34 10.80 36.53
CA ARG A 64 -22.75 9.91 37.61
C ARG A 64 -22.14 10.44 38.92
N ASP A 65 -22.97 10.57 39.96
CA ASP A 65 -22.48 10.87 41.30
C ASP A 65 -21.46 9.81 41.74
N PRO A 66 -20.27 10.22 42.22
CA PRO A 66 -19.27 9.29 42.70
C PRO A 66 -19.76 8.58 43.97
N TYR A 67 -19.45 7.29 44.10
CA TYR A 67 -19.85 6.53 45.29
C TYR A 67 -19.11 7.01 46.56
N PRO A 68 -19.70 6.84 47.75
CA PRO A 68 -19.04 7.18 49.03
C PRO A 68 -17.65 6.53 49.18
N GLU A 69 -17.50 5.30 48.70
CA GLU A 69 -16.25 4.55 48.74
C GLU A 69 -15.21 5.08 47.74
N GLU A 70 -15.64 5.62 46.59
CA GLU A 70 -14.76 6.26 45.60
C GLU A 70 -14.21 7.59 46.12
N ILE A 71 -15.03 8.36 46.85
CA ILE A 71 -14.63 9.59 47.53
C ILE A 71 -13.67 9.28 48.67
N ALA A 72 -13.98 8.27 49.50
CA ALA A 72 -13.13 7.86 50.62
C ALA A 72 -11.76 7.32 50.18
N SER A 73 -11.70 6.65 49.04
CA SER A 73 -10.46 6.10 48.48
C SER A 73 -9.64 7.12 47.68
N GLN A 74 -10.14 8.34 47.48
CA GLN A 74 -9.54 9.35 46.62
C GLN A 74 -9.26 8.79 45.21
N PHE A 75 -10.17 7.93 44.71
CA PHE A 75 -9.96 7.21 43.44
C PHE A 75 -9.75 8.19 42.27
N GLY A 76 -10.54 9.27 42.22
CA GLY A 76 -10.42 10.31 41.19
C GLY A 76 -9.08 11.06 41.20
N ASP A 77 -8.43 11.19 42.36
CA ASP A 77 -7.17 11.94 42.49
C ASP A 77 -5.96 11.14 41.98
N LYS A 78 -6.00 9.81 42.08
CA LYS A 78 -4.97 8.92 41.51
C LYS A 78 -5.19 8.56 40.05
N VAL A 79 -6.40 8.80 39.53
CA VAL A 79 -6.80 8.59 38.13
C VAL A 79 -6.77 9.90 37.33
N LEU A 80 -6.19 10.97 37.89
CA LEU A 80 -5.61 12.01 37.05
C LEU A 80 -4.35 11.43 36.42
N GLY A 81 -4.54 10.65 35.34
CA GLY A 81 -3.48 10.35 34.40
C GLY A 81 -2.70 11.64 34.19
N CYS A 82 -1.40 11.61 34.48
CA CYS A 82 -0.50 12.76 34.48
C CYS A 82 -1.00 13.80 33.47
N GLN A 83 -1.47 14.97 33.94
CA GLN A 83 -2.12 15.98 33.07
C GLN A 83 -1.18 16.47 31.94
N SER A 84 0.09 16.07 32.00
CA SER A 84 1.17 16.35 31.08
C SER A 84 1.80 15.11 30.42
N THR A 85 1.13 13.95 30.34
CA THR A 85 1.52 12.93 29.36
C THR A 85 1.09 13.38 27.98
N GLU A 86 1.95 14.17 27.33
CA GLU A 86 1.87 14.41 25.90
C GLU A 86 1.91 13.05 25.19
N HIS A 87 0.76 12.56 24.77
CA HIS A 87 0.67 11.35 23.97
C HIS A 87 1.26 11.64 22.59
N LYS A 88 2.58 11.49 22.45
CA LYS A 88 3.26 11.49 21.16
C LYS A 88 2.92 10.20 20.44
N ILE A 89 1.86 10.22 19.64
CA ILE A 89 1.60 9.17 18.66
C ILE A 89 2.73 9.28 17.62
N LEU A 90 3.79 8.51 17.82
CA LEU A 90 4.87 8.37 16.84
C LEU A 90 4.30 7.58 15.67
N ILE A 91 3.71 8.27 14.70
CA ILE A 91 3.42 7.66 13.40
C ILE A 91 4.80 7.31 12.82
N PRO A 92 5.11 6.02 12.59
CA PRO A 92 6.38 5.66 11.98
C PRO A 92 6.48 6.38 10.63
N ASN A 93 7.58 7.09 10.43
CA ASN A 93 7.86 7.76 9.16
C ASN A 93 7.75 6.71 8.06
N ALA A 94 6.98 7.01 6.99
CA ALA A 94 6.72 6.05 5.90
C ALA A 94 8.01 5.46 5.31
N SER A 95 9.12 6.20 5.37
CA SER A 95 10.45 5.76 5.00
C SER A 95 10.90 4.50 5.75
N VAL A 96 10.67 4.41 7.07
CA VAL A 96 11.10 3.29 7.93
C VAL A 96 10.41 1.97 7.56
N LEU A 97 9.21 2.04 6.97
CA LEU A 97 8.45 0.87 6.54
C LEU A 97 8.68 0.53 5.06
N SER A 98 9.50 1.30 4.35
CA SER A 98 9.77 1.08 2.93
C SER A 98 10.65 -0.15 2.72
N LEU A 99 10.25 -1.01 1.80
CA LEU A 99 11.06 -2.16 1.38
C LEU A 99 12.39 -1.72 0.75
N SER A 100 12.47 -0.52 0.18
CA SER A 100 13.69 -0.02 -0.47
C SER A 100 14.85 0.22 0.51
N GLN A 101 14.56 0.37 1.81
CA GLN A 101 15.57 0.51 2.87
C GLN A 101 16.14 -0.84 3.34
N LEU A 102 15.49 -1.95 3.02
CA LEU A 102 15.95 -3.27 3.41
C LEU A 102 17.11 -3.74 2.53
N GLN A 103 17.93 -4.64 3.08
CA GLN A 103 19.02 -5.29 2.36
C GLN A 103 18.63 -6.71 1.97
N CYS A 104 19.12 -7.16 0.81
CA CYS A 104 18.91 -8.52 0.36
C CYS A 104 19.73 -9.47 1.25
N SER A 105 19.10 -10.50 1.77
CA SER A 105 19.75 -11.57 2.52
C SER A 105 19.95 -12.80 1.64
N PRO A 106 21.06 -13.56 1.77
CA PRO A 106 21.23 -14.79 1.01
C PRO A 106 20.07 -15.76 1.28
N VAL A 107 19.47 -16.29 0.21
CA VAL A 107 18.36 -17.25 0.28
C VAL A 107 18.91 -18.65 0.11
N SER A 108 18.55 -19.58 1.00
CA SER A 108 18.93 -20.98 0.84
C SER A 108 18.06 -21.68 -0.21
N PRO A 109 18.62 -22.57 -1.05
CA PRO A 109 17.85 -23.27 -2.09
C PRO A 109 16.79 -24.23 -1.53
N SER A 110 16.87 -24.58 -0.24
CA SER A 110 15.87 -25.39 0.48
C SER A 110 14.68 -24.59 1.00
N GLN A 111 14.72 -23.24 0.94
CA GLN A 111 13.63 -22.41 1.43
C GLN A 111 12.44 -22.47 0.45
N PRO A 112 11.20 -22.63 0.94
CA PRO A 112 10.04 -22.60 0.06
C PRO A 112 9.83 -21.20 -0.54
N PRO A 113 9.32 -21.10 -1.78
CA PRO A 113 8.94 -19.83 -2.37
C PRO A 113 7.79 -19.16 -1.61
N LEU A 114 7.68 -17.85 -1.77
CA LEU A 114 6.65 -17.05 -1.12
C LEU A 114 5.25 -17.50 -1.57
N SER A 115 4.27 -17.49 -0.66
CA SER A 115 2.89 -17.82 -1.00
C SER A 115 2.27 -16.75 -1.92
N ALA A 116 1.26 -17.14 -2.70
CA ALA A 116 0.58 -16.20 -3.60
C ALA A 116 -0.11 -15.05 -2.83
N ASP A 117 -0.63 -15.32 -1.63
CA ASP A 117 -1.31 -14.32 -0.81
C ASP A 117 -0.32 -13.33 -0.15
N ASP A 118 0.82 -13.83 0.31
CA ASP A 118 1.91 -12.97 0.78
C ASP A 118 2.47 -12.11 -0.37
N ALA A 119 2.60 -12.69 -1.57
CA ALA A 119 3.10 -11.99 -2.74
C ALA A 119 2.16 -10.84 -3.12
N ARG A 120 0.84 -11.07 -3.10
CA ARG A 120 -0.17 -10.02 -3.33
C ARG A 120 -0.10 -8.92 -2.27
N THR A 121 0.13 -9.29 -1.01
CA THR A 121 0.27 -8.33 0.09
C THR A 121 1.50 -7.45 -0.09
N LEU A 122 2.63 -8.03 -0.50
CA LEU A 122 3.87 -7.30 -0.79
C LEU A 122 3.77 -6.46 -2.06
N LEU A 123 2.97 -6.88 -3.05
CA LEU A 123 2.75 -6.13 -4.27
C LEU A 123 2.15 -4.74 -4.02
N HIS A 124 1.35 -4.57 -2.97
CA HIS A 124 0.84 -3.24 -2.58
C HIS A 124 1.95 -2.27 -2.13
N LYS A 125 3.15 -2.76 -1.85
CA LYS A 125 4.30 -1.93 -1.46
C LYS A 125 5.18 -1.51 -2.64
N VAL A 126 4.99 -2.10 -3.83
CA VAL A 126 5.78 -1.82 -5.04
C VAL A 126 4.87 -1.42 -6.18
N LEU A 127 5.08 -0.23 -6.73
CA LEU A 127 4.12 0.38 -7.66
C LEU A 127 4.47 0.04 -9.11
N GLY A 128 3.48 -0.40 -9.89
CA GLY A 128 3.68 -0.72 -11.31
C GLY A 128 4.22 -2.14 -11.57
N TRP A 129 4.33 -2.96 -10.53
CA TRP A 129 4.66 -4.38 -10.65
C TRP A 129 3.39 -5.24 -10.71
N SER A 130 3.45 -6.33 -11.46
CA SER A 130 2.39 -7.33 -11.60
C SER A 130 2.94 -8.74 -11.39
N ILE A 131 2.19 -9.61 -10.72
CA ILE A 131 2.55 -11.04 -10.59
C ILE A 131 2.22 -11.75 -11.90
N VAL A 132 3.16 -12.57 -12.38
CA VAL A 132 3.03 -13.39 -13.58
C VAL A 132 3.49 -14.81 -13.23
N GLU A 133 2.82 -15.81 -13.78
CA GLU A 133 3.22 -17.22 -13.65
C GLU A 133 4.19 -17.60 -14.77
N ASP A 134 5.21 -18.35 -14.41
CA ASP A 134 6.18 -18.93 -15.33
C ASP A 134 5.65 -20.22 -15.96
N GLU A 135 6.25 -20.65 -17.06
CA GLU A 135 5.89 -21.91 -17.74
C GLU A 135 6.06 -23.14 -16.84
N ALA A 136 7.00 -23.08 -15.89
CA ALA A 136 7.25 -24.11 -14.88
C ALA A 136 6.32 -24.03 -13.65
N GLY A 137 5.34 -23.10 -13.64
CA GLY A 137 4.42 -22.88 -12.52
C GLY A 137 4.97 -22.03 -11.37
N GLY A 138 6.17 -21.46 -11.51
CA GLY A 138 6.76 -20.54 -10.53
C GLY A 138 6.18 -19.12 -10.64
N LEU A 139 6.00 -18.43 -9.53
CA LEU A 139 5.59 -17.01 -9.54
C LEU A 139 6.78 -16.09 -9.81
N LYS A 140 6.54 -15.02 -10.56
CA LYS A 140 7.48 -13.93 -10.85
C LYS A 140 6.77 -12.60 -10.74
N ILE A 141 7.51 -11.51 -10.51
CA ILE A 141 6.98 -10.15 -10.65
C ILE A 141 7.57 -9.49 -11.89
N ARG A 142 6.72 -8.75 -12.60
CA ARG A 142 7.05 -8.08 -13.86
C ARG A 142 6.70 -6.59 -13.76
N CYS A 143 7.58 -5.73 -14.27
CA CYS A 143 7.29 -4.31 -14.49
C CYS A 143 7.62 -3.93 -15.93
N MET A 144 6.87 -2.97 -16.49
CA MET A 144 7.05 -2.48 -17.84
C MET A 144 7.11 -0.95 -17.85
N TRP A 145 8.18 -0.40 -18.43
CA TRP A 145 8.34 1.04 -18.62
C TRP A 145 8.24 1.41 -20.09
N LYS A 146 7.55 2.52 -20.35
CA LYS A 146 7.56 3.18 -21.66
C LYS A 146 8.63 4.27 -21.64
N VAL A 147 9.60 4.13 -22.53
CA VAL A 147 10.71 5.08 -22.72
C VAL A 147 10.55 5.84 -24.03
N ARG A 148 11.20 6.99 -24.14
CA ARG A 148 11.12 7.84 -25.35
C ARG A 148 11.77 7.18 -26.57
N ASP A 149 12.99 6.68 -26.39
CA ASP A 149 13.86 6.16 -27.44
C ASP A 149 14.67 4.95 -26.91
N SER A 150 15.28 4.18 -27.81
CA SER A 150 16.08 3.00 -27.46
C SER A 150 17.27 3.35 -26.55
N GLU A 151 17.93 4.47 -26.80
CA GLU A 151 19.01 4.99 -25.95
C GLU A 151 18.54 5.26 -24.52
N CYS A 152 17.32 5.80 -24.35
CA CYS A 152 16.72 5.99 -23.03
C CYS A 152 16.42 4.64 -22.35
N GLY A 153 16.10 3.60 -23.12
CA GLY A 153 15.94 2.24 -22.61
C GLY A 153 17.22 1.65 -22.08
N VAL A 154 18.34 1.82 -22.81
CA VAL A 154 19.68 1.40 -22.34
C VAL A 154 20.09 2.17 -21.10
N GLU A 155 19.85 3.47 -21.05
CA GLU A 155 20.11 4.29 -19.86
C GLU A 155 19.31 3.82 -18.64
N LEU A 156 18.03 3.45 -18.81
CA LEU A 156 17.23 2.86 -17.74
C LEU A 156 17.86 1.55 -17.22
N ILE A 157 18.26 0.66 -18.13
CA ILE A 157 18.91 -0.61 -17.79
C ILE A 157 20.20 -0.36 -16.99
N ASN A 158 21.01 0.60 -17.41
CA ASN A 158 22.23 0.97 -16.69
C ASN A 158 21.95 1.47 -15.27
N ARG A 159 20.89 2.28 -15.08
CA ARG A 159 20.47 2.73 -13.75
C ARG A 159 20.02 1.56 -12.87
N ILE A 160 19.23 0.64 -13.42
CA ILE A 160 18.80 -0.56 -12.70
C ILE A 160 19.99 -1.43 -12.31
N ASN A 161 20.96 -1.63 -13.22
CA ASN A 161 22.16 -2.42 -12.95
C ASN A 161 23.00 -1.83 -11.81
N LYS A 162 23.13 -0.50 -11.71
CA LYS A 162 23.82 0.14 -10.58
C LYS A 162 23.15 -0.13 -9.25
N VAL A 163 21.80 -0.18 -9.22
CA VAL A 163 21.05 -0.52 -8.00
C VAL A 163 21.20 -2.01 -7.67
N ALA A 164 21.17 -2.87 -8.68
CA ALA A 164 21.36 -4.31 -8.55
C ALA A 164 22.77 -4.68 -8.04
N GLU A 165 23.80 -3.96 -8.47
CA GLU A 165 25.18 -4.14 -7.99
C GLU A 165 25.28 -3.90 -6.48
N ALA A 166 24.63 -2.85 -5.98
CA ALA A 166 24.61 -2.53 -4.55
C ALA A 166 23.78 -3.55 -3.72
N SER A 167 22.78 -4.19 -4.31
CA SER A 167 21.92 -5.18 -3.63
C SER A 167 22.42 -6.62 -3.77
N GLY A 168 23.26 -6.91 -4.76
CA GLY A 168 23.71 -8.26 -5.10
C GLY A 168 22.62 -9.15 -5.71
N HIS A 169 21.50 -8.57 -6.17
CA HIS A 169 20.35 -9.31 -6.73
C HIS A 169 19.97 -8.72 -8.09
N TYR A 170 20.18 -9.48 -9.17
CA TYR A 170 20.05 -8.98 -10.53
C TYR A 170 18.68 -9.30 -11.15
N PRO A 171 17.93 -8.30 -11.64
CA PRO A 171 16.72 -8.52 -12.42
C PRO A 171 17.02 -9.06 -13.82
N SER A 172 16.07 -9.82 -14.37
CA SER A 172 16.03 -10.14 -15.80
C SER A 172 15.47 -8.96 -16.57
N LEU A 173 16.31 -8.30 -17.37
CA LEU A 173 15.94 -7.11 -18.14
C LEU A 173 15.80 -7.43 -19.62
N HIS A 174 14.71 -6.99 -20.23
CA HIS A 174 14.39 -7.24 -21.63
C HIS A 174 13.95 -5.94 -22.31
N VAL A 175 14.52 -5.66 -23.48
CA VAL A 175 14.02 -4.61 -24.38
C VAL A 175 13.01 -5.26 -25.31
N GLU A 176 11.72 -5.05 -25.06
CA GLU A 176 10.65 -5.65 -25.88
C GLU A 176 10.44 -4.90 -27.19
N SER A 177 10.61 -3.59 -27.16
CA SER A 177 10.53 -2.74 -28.34
C SER A 177 11.47 -1.54 -28.16
N PRO A 178 11.76 -0.76 -29.22
CA PRO A 178 12.64 0.41 -29.13
C PRO A 178 12.20 1.44 -28.08
N THR A 179 10.94 1.40 -27.65
CA THR A 179 10.34 2.32 -26.67
C THR A 179 9.83 1.63 -25.40
N GLN A 180 10.16 0.35 -25.20
CA GLN A 180 9.63 -0.43 -24.08
C GLN A 180 10.68 -1.34 -23.46
N VAL A 181 10.81 -1.22 -22.14
CA VAL A 181 11.70 -2.04 -21.32
C VAL A 181 10.85 -2.81 -20.31
N ARG A 182 11.09 -4.11 -20.20
CA ARG A 182 10.50 -5.01 -19.22
C ARG A 182 11.58 -5.44 -18.23
N ALA A 183 11.25 -5.45 -16.93
CA ALA A 183 12.01 -6.15 -15.91
C ALA A 183 11.19 -7.28 -15.34
N GLU A 184 11.86 -8.38 -15.03
CA GLU A 184 11.32 -9.50 -14.29
C GLU A 184 12.24 -9.86 -13.13
N LEU A 185 11.62 -10.17 -11.99
CA LEU A 185 12.30 -10.59 -10.79
C LEU A 185 11.71 -11.90 -10.29
N SER A 186 12.61 -12.85 -10.03
CA SER A 186 12.34 -14.14 -9.42
C SER A 186 13.64 -14.75 -8.96
N THR A 187 13.60 -15.52 -7.88
CA THR A 187 14.78 -16.18 -7.34
C THR A 187 14.89 -17.60 -7.88
N THR A 188 15.82 -17.84 -8.82
CA THR A 188 16.00 -19.13 -9.48
C THR A 188 16.32 -20.26 -8.51
N SER A 189 17.07 -19.99 -7.43
CA SER A 189 17.49 -20.98 -6.44
C SER A 189 16.33 -21.68 -5.72
N ILE A 190 15.18 -21.02 -5.62
CA ILE A 190 13.96 -21.55 -4.96
C ILE A 190 12.82 -21.82 -5.95
N GLY A 191 13.01 -21.50 -7.24
CA GLY A 191 12.00 -21.68 -8.28
C GLY A 191 10.77 -20.76 -8.14
N GLY A 192 10.91 -19.58 -7.52
CA GLY A 192 9.79 -18.67 -7.32
C GLY A 192 10.19 -17.32 -6.71
N LEU A 193 9.21 -16.61 -6.14
CA LEU A 193 9.41 -15.32 -5.49
C LEU A 193 10.04 -15.47 -4.11
N SER A 194 10.96 -14.57 -3.80
CA SER A 194 11.50 -14.35 -2.46
C SER A 194 11.27 -12.92 -2.00
N MET A 195 11.50 -12.64 -0.72
CA MET A 195 11.47 -11.27 -0.21
C MET A 195 12.46 -10.34 -0.94
N ASN A 196 13.61 -10.87 -1.37
CA ASN A 196 14.63 -10.08 -2.08
C ASN A 196 14.12 -9.54 -3.42
N ASP A 197 13.24 -10.27 -4.09
CA ASP A 197 12.63 -9.82 -5.33
C ASP A 197 11.80 -8.54 -5.10
N PHE A 198 11.03 -8.48 -4.00
CA PHE A 198 10.26 -7.29 -3.63
C PHE A 198 11.14 -6.14 -3.12
N ILE A 199 12.21 -6.43 -2.40
CA ILE A 199 13.20 -5.42 -1.98
C ILE A 199 13.84 -4.79 -3.21
N MET A 200 14.26 -5.61 -4.18
CA MET A 200 14.87 -5.13 -5.42
C MET A 200 13.87 -4.32 -6.25
N ALA A 201 12.63 -4.77 -6.37
CA ALA A 201 11.55 -4.03 -7.02
C ALA A 201 11.34 -2.64 -6.38
N ALA A 202 11.27 -2.57 -5.05
CA ALA A 202 11.13 -1.30 -4.34
C ALA A 202 12.32 -0.36 -4.56
N LYS A 203 13.55 -0.88 -4.63
CA LYS A 203 14.73 -0.08 -4.95
C LYS A 203 14.73 0.42 -6.39
N ILE A 204 14.16 -0.34 -7.34
CA ILE A 204 13.97 0.11 -8.73
C ILE A 204 12.93 1.22 -8.81
N ASP A 205 11.87 1.16 -8.01
CA ASP A 205 10.82 2.20 -7.99
C ASP A 205 11.36 3.58 -7.57
N ASP A 206 12.41 3.60 -6.74
CA ASP A 206 13.10 4.84 -6.33
C ASP A 206 13.94 5.48 -7.46
N ILE A 207 14.17 4.77 -8.57
CA ILE A 207 14.90 5.30 -9.72
C ILE A 207 14.05 6.36 -10.42
N LYS A 208 14.63 7.54 -10.64
CA LYS A 208 13.99 8.60 -11.41
C LYS A 208 13.83 8.16 -12.87
N THR A 209 12.57 8.02 -13.31
CA THR A 209 12.19 7.63 -14.68
C THR A 209 11.58 8.79 -15.50
N SER A 210 11.30 9.93 -14.86
CA SER A 210 10.60 11.07 -15.48
C SER A 210 11.30 11.62 -16.73
N ASP A 211 12.63 11.63 -16.74
CA ASP A 211 13.49 12.14 -17.82
C ASP A 211 13.52 11.20 -19.04
N LEU A 212 13.33 9.91 -18.81
CA LEU A 212 13.34 8.86 -19.84
C LEU A 212 11.96 8.66 -20.48
N SER A 213 10.91 9.16 -19.84
CA SER A 213 9.54 9.03 -20.32
C SER A 213 9.29 9.80 -21.64
N PRO A 214 8.34 9.31 -22.48
CA PRO A 214 7.90 10.03 -23.67
C PRO A 214 7.36 11.41 -23.31
N ARG A 215 7.77 12.45 -24.04
CA ARG A 215 7.26 13.80 -23.83
C ARG A 215 5.79 13.86 -24.23
N LYS A 216 4.92 14.24 -23.30
CA LYS A 216 3.51 14.54 -23.63
C LYS A 216 3.49 15.73 -24.58
N ARG A 217 2.93 15.54 -25.77
CA ARG A 217 2.72 16.64 -26.71
C ARG A 217 1.62 17.52 -26.13
N ALA A 218 1.95 18.75 -25.72
CA ALA A 218 0.94 19.75 -25.41
C ALA A 218 0.32 20.19 -26.74
N TRP A 219 -0.92 19.81 -26.98
CA TRP A 219 -1.70 20.41 -28.05
C TRP A 219 -2.11 21.81 -27.57
N ALA A 220 -1.84 22.81 -28.40
CA ALA A 220 -2.21 24.21 -28.19
C ALA A 220 -3.36 24.54 -29.15
#